data_AF-A0A1V2M947-F1
#
_entry.id   AF-A0A1V2M947-F1
#
_cell.length_a   1.000
_cell.length_b   1.000
_cell.length_c   1.000
_cell.angle_alpha   90.00
_cell.angle_beta   90.00
_cell.angle_gamma   90.00
#
_symmetry.space_group_name_H-M   'P 1'
#
loop_
_entity.id
_entity.type
_entity.pdbx_description
1 polymer ?
#
loop_
_entity_poly.entity_id
_entity_poly.type
_entity_poly.pdbx_seq_one_letter_code
_entity_poly.pdbx_strand_id
1 'polypeptide(L)'
;MPQSIFYGIVICCAIIISCECIQVLWRSGNPEYFELWGENYMLILIGHFFERLTVPFLMALYTYFTYIKLRVGKIFCLVWQIMLIGAIISVALEQDFTNILYYIKLIAYGFNMIILIKLWQVIDDNLNSKKEEDTWS
;
A
#
# COMPACT_ATOMS: atom_id res chain seq x y z
N MET A 1 5.70 -14.42 11.10
CA MET A 1 5.10 -13.07 11.13
C MET A 1 3.87 -13.11 12.02
N PRO A 2 3.65 -12.14 12.92
CA PRO A 2 2.46 -12.12 13.78
C PRO A 2 1.18 -11.98 12.93
N GLN A 3 0.15 -12.76 13.24
CA GLN A 3 -1.12 -12.77 12.49
C GLN A 3 -1.79 -11.39 12.47
N SER A 4 -1.70 -10.62 13.55
CA SER A 4 -2.24 -9.26 13.65
C SER A 4 -1.63 -8.29 12.63
N ILE A 5 -0.31 -8.38 12.39
CA ILE A 5 0.39 -7.53 11.42
C ILE A 5 -0.02 -7.91 9.99
N PHE A 6 -0.14 -9.22 9.71
CA PHE A 6 -0.61 -9.70 8.41
C PHE A 6 -2.02 -9.20 8.08
N TYR A 7 -2.99 -9.42 8.97
CA TYR A 7 -4.37 -8.97 8.74
C TYR A 7 -4.46 -7.45 8.64
N GLY A 8 -3.67 -6.70 9.41
CA GLY A 8 -3.61 -5.24 9.33
C GLY A 8 -3.22 -4.76 7.92
N ILE A 9 -2.15 -5.31 7.34
CA ILE A 9 -1.69 -4.92 5.99
C ILE A 9 -2.76 -5.25 4.94
N VAL A 10 -3.31 -6.46 5.00
CA VAL A 10 -4.29 -6.93 3.99
C VAL A 10 -5.58 -6.11 4.04
N ILE A 11 -6.09 -5.79 5.23
CA ILE A 11 -7.29 -4.96 5.39
C ILE A 11 -7.06 -3.57 4.82
N CYS A 12 -5.93 -2.93 5.13
CA CYS A 12 -5.62 -1.61 4.59
C CYS A 12 -5.46 -1.64 3.07
N CYS A 13 -4.81 -2.65 2.51
CA CYS A 13 -4.70 -2.84 1.06
C CYS A 13 -6.08 -3.03 0.41
N ALA A 14 -6.98 -3.80 1.04
CA ALA A 14 -8.34 -4.01 0.54
C ALA A 14 -9.15 -2.69 0.53
N ILE A 15 -9.01 -1.86 1.57
CA ILE A 15 -9.64 -0.54 1.64
C ILE A 15 -9.13 0.35 0.50
N ILE A 16 -7.81 0.40 0.30
CA ILE A 16 -7.20 1.20 -0.77
C ILE A 16 -7.73 0.77 -2.14
N ILE A 17 -7.71 -0.52 -2.44
CA ILE A 17 -8.20 -1.08 -3.71
C ILE A 17 -9.68 -0.71 -3.91
N SER A 18 -10.50 -0.86 -2.87
CA SER A 18 -11.93 -0.52 -2.94
C SER A 18 -12.14 0.97 -3.21
N CYS A 19 -11.37 1.85 -2.57
CA CYS A 19 -11.43 3.29 -2.81
C CYS A 19 -11.03 3.66 -4.24
N GLU A 20 -9.99 3.04 -4.80
CA GLU A 20 -9.59 3.29 -6.20
C GLU A 20 -10.67 2.85 -7.19
N CYS A 21 -11.30 1.69 -6.96
CA CYS A 21 -12.41 1.22 -7.79
C CYS A 21 -13.58 2.22 -7.79
N ILE A 22 -13.96 2.74 -6.61
CA ILE A 22 -15.05 3.71 -6.48
C ILE A 22 -14.65 5.05 -7.14
N GLN A 23 -13.40 5.48 -7.01
CA GLN A 23 -12.94 6.74 -7.58
C GLN A 23 -12.93 6.71 -9.11
N VAL A 24 -12.56 5.59 -9.73
CA VAL A 24 -12.64 5.40 -11.18
C VAL A 24 -14.09 5.47 -11.67
N LEU A 25 -15.01 4.81 -10.97
CA LEU A 25 -16.44 4.88 -11.28
C LEU A 25 -16.97 6.31 -11.18
N TRP A 26 -16.59 7.03 -10.12
CA TRP A 26 -16.96 8.43 -9.95
C TRP A 26 -16.42 9.29 -11.10
N ARG A 27 -15.15 9.14 -11.45
CA ARG A 27 -14.51 9.89 -12.54
C ARG A 27 -15.14 9.58 -13.90
N SER A 28 -15.59 8.34 -14.12
CA SER A 28 -16.30 7.92 -15.35
C SER A 28 -17.65 8.60 -15.57
N GLY A 29 -18.32 9.02 -14.49
CA GLY A 29 -19.61 9.70 -14.54
C GLY A 29 -19.53 11.22 -14.68
N ASN A 30 -18.34 11.83 -14.57
CA ASN A 30 -18.17 13.28 -14.56
C ASN A 30 -17.73 13.81 -15.93
N PRO A 31 -18.52 14.67 -16.59
CA PRO A 31 -18.23 15.16 -17.94
C PRO A 31 -17.00 16.09 -18.00
N GLU A 32 -16.66 16.75 -16.89
CA GLU A 32 -15.51 17.66 -16.79
C GLU A 32 -14.17 16.95 -17.11
N TYR A 33 -13.99 15.73 -16.63
CA TYR A 33 -12.77 14.95 -16.94
C TYR A 33 -12.75 14.46 -18.39
N PHE A 34 -13.92 14.23 -18.99
CA PHE A 34 -14.02 13.87 -20.40
C PHE A 34 -13.63 15.05 -21.30
N GLU A 35 -14.05 16.28 -20.95
CA GLU A 35 -13.63 17.49 -21.66
C GLU A 35 -12.12 17.76 -21.50
N LEU A 36 -11.56 17.48 -20.32
CA LEU A 36 -10.14 17.71 -20.02
C LEU A 36 -9.21 16.76 -20.79
N TRP A 37 -9.57 15.48 -20.91
CA TRP A 37 -8.71 14.44 -21.49
C TRP A 37 -9.12 13.99 -22.89
N GLY A 38 -10.29 14.41 -23.37
CA GLY A 38 -10.79 14.17 -24.72
C GLY A 38 -10.77 12.70 -25.11
N GLU A 39 -10.25 12.40 -26.31
CA GLU A 39 -10.19 11.04 -26.86
C GLU A 39 -9.30 10.09 -26.04
N ASN A 40 -8.31 10.63 -25.32
CA ASN A 40 -7.39 9.83 -24.49
C ASN A 40 -7.93 9.54 -23.08
N TYR A 41 -9.13 10.03 -22.76
CA TYR A 41 -9.74 9.91 -21.45
C TYR A 41 -9.72 8.49 -20.88
N MET A 42 -10.18 7.51 -21.67
CA MET A 42 -10.23 6.10 -21.21
C MET A 42 -8.84 5.54 -20.93
N LEU A 43 -7.84 5.88 -21.77
CA LEU A 43 -6.48 5.37 -21.62
C LEU A 43 -5.80 5.97 -20.38
N ILE A 44 -5.98 7.26 -20.14
CA ILE A 44 -5.44 7.96 -18.96
C ILE A 44 -6.11 7.44 -17.68
N LEU A 45 -7.44 7.27 -17.68
CA LEU A 45 -8.19 6.74 -16.55
C LEU A 45 -7.73 5.32 -16.16
N ILE A 46 -7.60 4.44 -17.15
CA ILE A 46 -7.13 3.06 -16.96
C ILE A 46 -5.67 3.05 -16.49
N GLY A 47 -4.82 3.90 -17.08
CA GLY A 47 -3.41 4.02 -16.70
C GLY A 47 -3.23 4.37 -15.22
N HIS A 48 -3.91 5.42 -14.75
CA HIS A 48 -3.88 5.82 -13.34
C HIS A 48 -4.44 4.75 -12.40
N PHE A 49 -5.48 4.03 -12.83
CA PHE A 49 -6.04 2.94 -12.04
C PHE A 49 -5.01 1.80 -11.84
N PHE A 50 -4.36 1.35 -12.91
CA PHE A 50 -3.37 0.27 -12.82
C PHE A 50 -2.12 0.66 -12.04
N GLU A 51 -1.62 1.88 -12.24
CA GLU A 51 -0.48 2.42 -11.47
C GLU A 51 -0.72 2.31 -9.96
N ARG A 52 -1.92 2.72 -9.52
CA ARG A 52 -2.28 2.80 -8.10
C ARG A 52 -2.75 1.48 -7.52
N LEU A 53 -3.29 0.58 -8.34
CA LEU A 53 -3.66 -0.76 -7.91
C LEU A 53 -2.44 -1.65 -7.64
N THR A 54 -1.36 -1.44 -8.39
CA THR A 54 -0.18 -2.30 -8.37
C THR A 54 0.47 -2.38 -7.00
N VAL A 55 0.62 -1.24 -6.30
CA VAL A 55 1.27 -1.17 -4.98
C VAL A 55 0.52 -1.96 -3.88
N PRO A 56 -0.77 -1.69 -3.58
CA PRO A 56 -1.51 -2.43 -2.56
C PRO A 56 -1.73 -3.90 -2.95
N PHE A 57 -1.92 -4.21 -4.23
CA PHE A 57 -2.11 -5.58 -4.69
C PHE A 57 -0.85 -6.43 -4.51
N LEU A 58 0.30 -5.96 -5.00
CA LEU A 58 1.56 -6.66 -4.83
C LEU A 58 1.94 -6.75 -3.36
N MET A 59 1.74 -5.69 -2.57
CA MET A 59 2.01 -5.71 -1.14
C MET A 59 1.22 -6.83 -0.45
N ALA A 60 -0.09 -6.91 -0.66
CA ALA A 60 -0.94 -7.95 -0.07
C ALA A 60 -0.49 -9.37 -0.47
N LEU A 61 -0.21 -9.58 -1.76
CA LEU A 61 0.25 -10.86 -2.30
C LEU A 61 1.59 -11.28 -1.69
N TYR A 62 2.56 -10.37 -1.65
CA TYR A 62 3.88 -10.64 -1.11
C TYR A 62 3.84 -10.86 0.40
N THR A 63 3.06 -10.09 1.15
CA THR A 63 2.87 -10.33 2.60
C THR A 63 2.28 -11.72 2.86
N TYR A 64 1.37 -12.20 2.00
CA TYR A 64 0.83 -13.56 2.09
C TYR A 64 1.89 -14.64 1.83
N PHE A 65 2.70 -14.50 0.78
CA PHE A 65 3.83 -15.41 0.54
C PHE A 65 4.83 -15.43 1.69
N THR A 66 5.11 -14.26 2.25
CA THR A 66 5.94 -14.05 3.42
C THR A 66 5.39 -14.75 4.66
N TYR A 67 4.07 -14.73 4.88
CA TYR A 67 3.43 -15.43 5.99
C TYR A 67 3.64 -16.94 5.91
N ILE A 68 3.61 -17.52 4.70
CA ILE A 68 3.75 -18.96 4.49
C ILE A 68 5.22 -19.43 4.50
N LYS A 69 6.15 -18.70 3.88
CA LYS A 69 7.55 -19.17 3.67
C LYS A 69 8.59 -18.66 4.67
N LEU A 70 8.18 -17.86 5.66
CA LEU A 70 8.93 -17.46 6.86
C LEU A 70 10.43 -17.16 6.64
N ARG A 71 10.73 -16.12 5.85
CA ARG A 71 12.00 -15.38 5.93
C ARG A 71 11.84 -13.96 5.38
N VAL A 72 11.31 -13.08 6.22
CA VAL A 72 11.26 -11.64 5.90
C VAL A 72 12.57 -11.01 6.32
N GLY A 73 13.35 -10.55 5.35
CA GLY A 73 14.52 -9.71 5.62
C GLY A 73 14.14 -8.24 5.80
N LYS A 74 14.98 -7.46 6.47
CA LYS A 74 14.80 -6.00 6.62
C LYS A 74 14.64 -5.26 5.27
N ILE A 75 15.23 -5.80 4.20
CA ILE A 75 15.12 -5.29 2.83
C ILE A 75 13.67 -5.24 2.36
N PHE A 76 12.83 -6.21 2.76
CA PHE A 76 11.41 -6.22 2.44
C PHE A 76 10.72 -4.97 2.98
N CYS A 77 10.86 -4.71 4.28
CA CYS A 77 10.22 -3.55 4.90
C CYS A 77 10.69 -2.25 4.25
N LEU A 78 11.99 -2.14 3.92
CA LEU A 78 12.56 -0.95 3.29
C LEU A 78 11.99 -0.71 1.89
N VAL A 79 11.96 -1.72 1.01
CA VAL A 79 11.45 -1.58 -0.36
C VAL A 79 9.98 -1.15 -0.34
N TRP A 80 9.17 -1.77 0.52
CA TRP A 80 7.76 -1.45 0.62
C TRP A 80 7.48 -0.07 1.21
N GLN A 81 8.31 0.41 2.13
CA GLN A 81 8.24 1.79 2.62
C GLN A 81 8.45 2.81 1.49
N ILE A 82 9.48 2.61 0.65
CA ILE A 82 9.75 3.50 -0.49
C ILE A 82 8.59 3.48 -1.49
N MET A 83 8.08 2.29 -1.82
CA MET A 83 6.93 2.14 -2.72
C MET A 83 5.66 2.83 -2.19
N LEU A 84 5.38 2.72 -0.88
CA LEU A 84 4.25 3.40 -0.25
C LEU A 84 4.40 4.92 -0.25
N ILE A 85 5.62 5.44 -0.03
CA ILE A 85 5.89 6.88 -0.13
C ILE A 85 5.60 7.37 -1.56
N GLY A 86 6.05 6.62 -2.58
CA GLY A 86 5.73 6.91 -3.98
C GLY A 86 4.22 6.92 -4.25
N ALA A 87 3.47 5.97 -3.69
CA ALA A 87 2.02 5.92 -3.81
C ALA A 87 1.34 7.12 -3.12
N ILE A 88 1.81 7.54 -1.94
CA ILE A 88 1.31 8.73 -1.24
C ILE A 88 1.54 9.99 -2.10
N ILE A 89 2.71 10.12 -2.72
CA ILE A 89 3.02 11.24 -3.62
C ILE A 89 2.11 11.22 -4.85
N SER A 90 1.91 10.06 -5.48
CA SER A 90 1.01 9.91 -6.64
C SER A 90 -0.44 10.27 -6.30
N VAL A 91 -0.90 9.96 -5.08
CA VAL A 91 -2.21 10.41 -4.58
C VAL A 91 -2.19 11.92 -4.33
N ALA A 92 -1.15 12.46 -3.69
CA ALA A 92 -1.05 13.89 -3.37
C ALA A 92 -1.04 14.79 -4.61
N LEU A 93 -0.44 14.34 -5.72
CA LEU A 93 -0.40 15.05 -6.99
C LEU A 93 -1.77 15.18 -7.67
N GLU A 94 -2.74 14.34 -7.32
CA GLU A 94 -4.08 14.40 -7.89
C GLU A 94 -4.87 15.65 -7.46
N GLN A 95 -4.51 16.25 -6.31
CA GLN A 95 -5.10 17.50 -5.78
C GLN A 95 -6.64 17.53 -5.71
N ASP A 96 -7.30 16.38 -5.62
CA ASP A 96 -8.75 16.25 -5.43
C ASP A 96 -9.16 16.48 -3.95
N PHE A 97 -8.86 17.66 -3.39
CA PHE A 97 -9.09 18.00 -1.97
C PHE A 97 -10.56 17.98 -1.54
N THR A 98 -11.50 18.02 -2.49
CA THR A 98 -12.94 17.94 -2.23
C THR A 98 -13.43 16.50 -2.08
N ASN A 99 -12.63 15.51 -2.48
CA ASN A 99 -13.06 14.12 -2.50
C ASN A 99 -12.74 13.42 -1.18
N ILE A 100 -13.76 12.88 -0.50
CA ILE A 100 -13.58 12.11 0.74
C ILE A 100 -12.69 10.88 0.54
N LEU A 101 -12.70 10.27 -0.65
CA LEU A 101 -11.90 9.09 -0.99
C LEU A 101 -10.40 9.40 -0.96
N TYR A 102 -10.00 10.62 -1.30
CA TYR A 102 -8.62 11.07 -1.22
C TYR A 102 -8.05 10.92 0.20
N TYR A 103 -8.80 11.39 1.20
CA TYR A 103 -8.39 11.32 2.60
C TYR A 103 -8.36 9.89 3.14
N ILE A 104 -9.34 9.06 2.77
CA ILE A 104 -9.39 7.66 3.20
C ILE A 104 -8.15 6.90 2.69
N LYS A 105 -7.77 7.13 1.43
CA LYS A 105 -6.56 6.53 0.86
C LYS A 105 -5.30 6.97 1.58
N LEU A 106 -5.13 8.26 1.85
CA LEU A 106 -3.97 8.77 2.60
C LEU A 106 -3.86 8.15 3.99
N ILE A 107 -4.96 8.04 4.72
CA ILE A 107 -4.98 7.41 6.04
C ILE A 107 -4.63 5.92 5.94
N ALA A 108 -5.18 5.20 4.96
CA ALA A 108 -4.91 3.78 4.77
C ALA A 108 -3.44 3.52 4.38
N TYR A 109 -2.86 4.34 3.51
CA TYR A 109 -1.42 4.29 3.19
C TYR A 109 -0.56 4.60 4.42
N GLY A 110 -0.93 5.62 5.21
CA GLY A 110 -0.25 5.96 6.46
C GLY A 110 -0.31 4.83 7.50
N PHE A 111 -1.45 4.15 7.61
CA PHE A 111 -1.59 3.00 8.51
C PHE A 111 -0.72 1.82 8.07
N ASN A 112 -0.67 1.53 6.76
CA ASN A 112 0.26 0.53 6.20
C ASN A 112 1.73 0.84 6.54
N MET A 113 2.14 2.11 6.48
CA MET A 113 3.49 2.53 6.86
C MET A 113 3.78 2.21 8.33
N ILE A 114 2.86 2.53 9.24
CA ILE A 114 3.01 2.23 10.68
C ILE A 114 3.12 0.72 10.91
N ILE A 115 2.30 -0.08 10.24
CA ILE A 115 2.34 -1.55 10.38
C ILE A 115 3.69 -2.10 9.89
N LEU A 116 4.24 -1.58 8.79
CA LEU A 116 5.57 -1.98 8.30
C LEU A 116 6.70 -1.59 9.26
N ILE A 117 6.62 -0.45 9.94
CA ILE A 117 7.58 -0.08 10.99
C ILE A 117 7.50 -1.06 12.16
N LYS A 118 6.28 -1.41 12.61
CA LYS A 118 6.10 -2.43 13.65
C LYS A 118 6.66 -3.79 13.22
N LEU A 119 6.47 -4.17 11.96
CA LEU A 119 7.06 -5.39 11.41
C LEU A 119 8.59 -5.35 11.44
N TRP A 120 9.20 -4.21 11.13
CA TRP A 120 10.65 -4.03 11.24
C TRP A 120 11.13 -4.28 12.66
N GLN A 121 10.50 -3.67 13.67
CA GLN A 121 10.87 -3.84 15.07
C GLN A 121 10.80 -5.31 15.49
N VAL A 122 9.71 -6.00 15.14
CA VAL A 122 9.57 -7.45 15.40
C VAL A 122 10.69 -8.26 14.74
N ILE A 123 11.11 -7.91 13.52
CA ILE A 123 12.23 -8.60 12.86
C ILE A 123 13.55 -8.35 13.59
N ASP A 124 13.76 -7.13 14.11
CA ASP A 124 14.99 -6.77 14.84
C ASP A 124 15.07 -7.48 16.20
N ASP A 125 13.96 -7.53 16.94
CA ASP A 125 13.88 -8.22 18.23
C ASP A 125 14.20 -9.72 18.09
N ASN A 126 13.65 -10.38 17.07
CA ASN A 126 13.94 -11.80 16.78
C ASN A 126 15.40 -12.05 16.35
N LEU A 127 16.05 -11.06 15.74
CA LEU A 127 17.47 -11.14 15.37
C LEU A 127 18.37 -10.99 16.59
N ASN A 128 18.01 -10.12 17.52
CA ASN A 128 18.77 -9.88 18.75
C ASN A 128 18.66 -11.06 19.73
N SER A 129 17.45 -11.61 19.91
CA SER A 129 17.25 -12.79 20.78
C SER A 129 18.07 -14.01 20.32
N LYS A 130 18.16 -14.21 19.00
CA LYS A 130 18.95 -15.31 18.43
C LYS A 130 20.45 -15.13 18.66
N LYS A 131 20.96 -13.90 18.55
CA LYS A 131 22.37 -13.61 18.84
C LYS A 131 22.72 -13.84 20.31
N GLU A 132 21.81 -13.53 21.22
CA GLU A 132 22.01 -13.80 22.64
C GLU A 132 22.11 -15.31 22.90
N GLU A 133 21.21 -16.13 22.35
CA GLU A 133 21.31 -17.60 22.47
C GLU A 133 22.64 -18.16 21.97
N ASP A 134 23.12 -17.71 20.80
CA ASP A 134 24.40 -18.15 20.21
C ASP A 134 25.63 -17.69 21.03
N THR A 135 25.51 -16.63 21.85
CA THR A 135 26.61 -16.16 22.72
C THR A 135 26.73 -16.90 24.05
N TRP A 136 25.66 -17.58 24.50
CA TRP A 136 25.63 -18.33 25.76
C TRP A 136 25.70 -19.86 25.57
N SER A 137 25.78 -20.35 24.32
CA SER A 137 26.01 -21.76 23.95
C SER A 137 27.48 -22.07 23.66
#